data_AF-A0A257AXN4-F1
#
_entry.id   AF-A0A257AXN4-F1
#
_cell.length_a   1.000
_cell.length_b   1.000
_cell.length_c   1.000
_cell.angle_alpha   90.00
_cell.angle_beta   90.00
_cell.angle_gamma   90.00
#
_symmetry.space_group_name_H-M   'P 1'
#
loop_
_entity.id
_entity.type
_entity.pdbx_description
1 polymer ?
#
loop_
_entity_poly.entity_id
_entity_poly.type
_entity_poly.pdbx_seq_one_letter_code
_entity_poly.pdbx_strand_id
1 'polypeptide(L)'
;MCRRYVKDYPVERGLGLLFLGPCGVGKTHLAVATANALMKTKRVPCLFYDFRDLIKAVQDTYNPQTQTTELAVLRPVYDADVLVLDELGAGKATEWVRDTITHILNTRYNEQKATIITSNYLDQATERYDETLEDRIGVRLRSRLYEMCKTIQIAGEDYRQTYLSKRLFMQS
;
A
#
# COMPACT_ATOMS: atom_id res chain seq x y z
N MET A 1 5.55 5.17 -15.84
CA MET A 1 5.69 5.97 -14.60
C MET A 1 6.67 5.33 -13.61
N CYS A 2 6.51 4.06 -13.23
CA CYS A 2 7.41 3.38 -12.26
C CYS A 2 8.90 3.45 -12.64
N ARG A 3 9.25 3.22 -13.92
CA ARG A 3 10.65 3.34 -14.38
C ARG A 3 11.25 4.73 -14.14
N ARG A 4 10.44 5.78 -14.34
CA ARG A 4 10.87 7.17 -14.10
C ARG A 4 11.05 7.42 -12.60
N TYR A 5 10.10 6.96 -11.78
CA TYR A 5 10.22 7.02 -10.32
C TYR A 5 11.52 6.35 -9.82
N VAL A 6 11.84 5.15 -10.32
CA VAL A 6 13.09 4.45 -9.97
C VAL A 6 14.32 5.25 -10.43
N LYS A 7 14.30 5.81 -11.64
CA LYS A 7 15.41 6.62 -12.17
C LYS A 7 15.68 7.84 -11.30
N ASP A 8 14.62 8.53 -10.92
CA ASP A 8 14.64 9.82 -10.23
C ASP A 8 14.81 9.68 -8.70
N TYR A 9 14.81 8.46 -8.14
CA TYR A 9 14.99 8.21 -6.71
C TYR A 9 16.44 8.50 -6.24
N PRO A 10 16.64 9.15 -5.06
CA PRO A 10 15.62 9.62 -4.12
C PRO A 10 14.85 10.84 -4.63
N VAL A 11 13.53 10.78 -4.52
CA VAL A 11 12.63 11.85 -4.95
C VAL A 11 12.43 12.88 -3.84
N GLU A 12 12.17 14.14 -4.21
CA GLU A 12 11.98 15.24 -3.25
C GLU A 12 10.90 14.91 -2.21
N ARG A 13 11.17 15.28 -0.95
CA ARG A 13 10.25 15.12 0.19
C ARG A 13 9.77 13.68 0.46
N GLY A 14 10.46 12.67 -0.07
CA GLY A 14 10.04 11.28 0.12
C GLY A 14 8.74 10.94 -0.60
N LEU A 15 8.46 11.58 -1.74
CA LEU A 15 7.25 11.30 -2.52
C LEU A 15 7.12 9.79 -2.82
N GLY A 16 5.95 9.24 -2.52
CA GLY A 16 5.58 7.86 -2.77
C GLY A 16 4.77 7.66 -4.05
N LEU A 17 4.21 6.46 -4.19
CA LEU A 17 3.28 6.11 -5.28
C LEU A 17 2.01 5.52 -4.67
N LEU A 18 0.84 5.91 -5.17
CA LEU A 18 -0.44 5.32 -4.78
C LEU A 18 -1.09 4.68 -6.01
N PHE A 19 -1.14 3.35 -6.05
CA PHE A 19 -1.79 2.59 -7.11
C PHE A 19 -3.24 2.30 -6.74
N LEU A 20 -4.19 2.84 -7.50
CA LEU A 20 -5.63 2.62 -7.33
C LEU A 20 -6.19 1.86 -8.53
N GLY A 21 -7.22 1.02 -8.32
CA GLY A 21 -7.85 0.27 -9.39
C GLY A 21 -8.50 -1.02 -8.91
N PRO A 22 -9.36 -1.66 -9.72
CA PRO A 22 -10.08 -2.86 -9.31
C PRO A 22 -9.14 -4.06 -9.10
N CYS A 23 -9.66 -5.15 -8.55
CA CYS A 23 -8.89 -6.37 -8.34
C CYS A 23 -8.30 -6.89 -9.66
N GLY A 24 -7.13 -7.51 -9.60
CA GLY A 24 -6.56 -8.20 -10.77
C GLY A 24 -5.83 -7.34 -11.81
N VAL A 25 -5.84 -6.01 -11.69
CA VAL A 25 -5.20 -5.11 -12.67
C VAL A 25 -3.68 -4.93 -12.52
N GLY A 26 -3.03 -5.69 -11.63
CA GLY A 26 -1.57 -5.71 -11.49
C GLY A 26 -0.95 -4.65 -10.55
N LYS A 27 -1.73 -4.02 -9.67
CA LYS A 27 -1.25 -2.99 -8.71
C LYS A 27 -0.11 -3.50 -7.82
N THR A 28 -0.32 -4.61 -7.10
CA THR A 28 0.70 -5.26 -6.26
C THR A 28 1.94 -5.61 -7.09
N HIS A 29 1.75 -6.13 -8.30
CA HIS A 29 2.86 -6.49 -9.18
C HIS A 29 3.71 -5.27 -9.54
N LEU A 30 3.08 -4.13 -9.86
CA LEU A 30 3.80 -2.88 -10.12
C LEU A 30 4.49 -2.31 -8.89
N ALA A 31 3.86 -2.38 -7.71
CA ALA A 31 4.47 -1.95 -6.46
C ALA A 31 5.73 -2.78 -6.14
N VAL A 32 5.62 -4.10 -6.18
CA VAL A 32 6.73 -5.04 -5.95
C VAL A 32 7.82 -4.88 -7.02
N ALA A 33 7.46 -4.74 -8.30
CA ALA A 33 8.42 -4.51 -9.37
C ALA A 33 9.19 -3.19 -9.18
N THR A 34 8.52 -2.15 -8.69
CA THR A 34 9.14 -0.85 -8.38
C THR A 34 10.13 -0.98 -7.23
N ALA A 35 9.74 -1.62 -6.12
CA ALA A 35 10.61 -1.88 -4.98
C ALA A 35 11.82 -2.75 -5.38
N ASN A 36 11.60 -3.82 -6.14
CA ASN A 36 12.66 -4.66 -6.67
C ASN A 36 13.64 -3.90 -7.56
N ALA A 37 13.14 -2.99 -8.41
CA ALA A 37 13.99 -2.16 -9.25
C ALA A 37 14.83 -1.18 -8.40
N LEU A 38 14.26 -0.58 -7.35
CA LEU A 38 15.01 0.27 -6.41
C LEU A 38 16.12 -0.52 -5.69
N MET A 39 15.80 -1.69 -5.14
CA MET A 39 16.79 -2.54 -4.49
C MET A 39 17.93 -2.93 -5.43
N LYS A 40 17.60 -3.35 -6.67
CA LYS A 40 18.61 -3.83 -7.63
C LYS A 40 19.47 -2.72 -8.24
N THR A 41 18.85 -1.58 -8.58
CA THR A 41 19.52 -0.53 -9.37
C THR A 41 20.03 0.63 -8.51
N LYS A 42 19.42 0.88 -7.35
CA LYS A 42 19.76 1.98 -6.45
C LYS A 42 20.29 1.52 -5.10
N ARG A 43 20.25 0.22 -4.80
CA ARG A 43 20.68 -0.37 -3.51
C ARG A 43 19.91 0.17 -2.29
N VAL A 44 18.67 0.60 -2.51
CA VAL A 44 17.79 1.13 -1.47
C VAL A 44 17.00 -0.03 -0.86
N PRO A 45 17.07 -0.26 0.46
CA PRO A 45 16.29 -1.31 1.10
C PRO A 45 14.80 -0.97 1.04
N CYS A 46 13.98 -1.98 0.78
CA CYS A 46 12.52 -1.84 0.74
C CYS A 46 11.89 -2.84 1.71
N LEU A 47 10.89 -2.39 2.45
CA LEU A 47 10.07 -3.24 3.33
C LEU A 47 8.69 -3.43 2.70
N PHE A 48 8.15 -4.63 2.74
CA PHE A 48 6.82 -4.95 2.21
C PHE A 48 5.92 -5.47 3.32
N TYR A 49 4.69 -4.97 3.37
CA TYR A 49 3.60 -5.48 4.21
C TYR A 49 2.29 -5.53 3.43
N ASP A 50 1.53 -6.64 3.59
CA ASP A 50 0.07 -6.60 3.39
C ASP A 50 -0.55 -5.81 4.55
N PHE A 51 -1.50 -4.94 4.22
CA PHE A 51 -2.13 -4.06 5.21
C PHE A 51 -2.79 -4.84 6.36
N ARG A 52 -3.48 -5.95 6.06
CA ARG A 52 -4.17 -6.75 7.10
C ARG A 52 -3.18 -7.46 7.99
N ASP A 53 -2.08 -7.95 7.43
CA ASP A 53 -1.03 -8.62 8.19
C ASP A 53 -0.31 -7.64 9.12
N LEU A 54 -0.02 -6.42 8.65
CA LEU A 54 0.54 -5.37 9.49
C LEU A 54 -0.40 -5.01 10.64
N ILE A 55 -1.67 -4.75 10.33
CA ILE A 55 -2.67 -4.42 11.35
C ILE A 55 -2.81 -5.55 12.37
N LYS A 56 -2.86 -6.80 11.91
CA LYS A 56 -2.92 -7.98 12.79
C LYS A 56 -1.68 -8.08 13.67
N ALA A 57 -0.49 -7.90 13.11
CA ALA A 57 0.76 -7.93 13.87
C ALA A 57 0.78 -6.88 14.99
N VAL A 58 0.23 -5.68 14.75
CA VAL A 58 0.06 -4.66 15.79
C VAL A 58 -0.97 -5.12 16.84
N GLN A 59 -2.13 -5.65 16.42
CA GLN A 59 -3.16 -6.13 17.34
C GLN A 59 -2.64 -7.24 18.26
N ASP A 60 -1.85 -8.16 17.74
CA ASP A 60 -1.29 -9.28 18.48
C ASP A 60 -0.36 -8.83 19.63
N THR A 61 0.19 -7.61 19.58
CA THR A 61 1.00 -7.03 20.67
C THR A 61 0.21 -6.65 21.92
N TYR A 62 -1.13 -6.57 21.83
CA TYR A 62 -1.98 -6.31 22.99
C TYR A 62 -2.40 -7.59 23.74
N ASN A 63 -2.04 -8.76 23.22
CA ASN A 63 -2.27 -10.02 23.93
C ASN A 63 -1.32 -10.11 25.14
N PRO A 64 -1.80 -10.30 26.38
CA PRO A 64 -0.95 -10.38 27.56
C PRO A 64 0.13 -11.49 27.52
N GLN A 65 -0.02 -12.46 26.61
CA GLN A 65 0.95 -13.55 26.42
C GLN A 65 2.06 -13.22 25.40
N THR A 66 1.95 -12.12 24.65
CA THR A 66 2.98 -11.72 23.70
C THR A 66 4.03 -10.85 24.39
N GLN A 67 5.31 -11.13 24.11
CA GLN A 67 6.44 -10.35 24.64
C GLN A 67 6.84 -9.20 23.70
N THR A 68 6.31 -9.18 22.48
CA THR A 68 6.61 -8.18 21.47
C THR A 68 5.78 -6.93 21.70
N THR A 69 6.44 -5.78 21.83
CA THR A 69 5.77 -4.50 21.97
C THR A 69 5.29 -3.96 20.62
N GLU A 70 4.27 -3.11 20.63
CA GLU A 70 3.80 -2.38 19.45
C GLU A 70 4.95 -1.64 18.74
N LEU A 71 5.81 -0.97 19.51
CA LEU A 71 6.97 -0.26 18.97
C LEU A 71 7.96 -1.21 18.27
N ALA A 72 8.15 -2.43 18.77
CA ALA A 72 9.03 -3.40 18.12
C ALA A 72 8.49 -3.82 16.74
N VAL A 73 7.16 -3.92 16.58
CA VAL A 73 6.51 -4.21 15.29
C VAL A 73 6.57 -3.00 14.36
N LEU A 74 6.31 -1.79 14.87
CA LEU A 74 6.19 -0.59 14.06
C LEU A 74 7.52 0.07 13.70
N ARG A 75 8.57 -0.12 14.49
CA ARG A 75 9.87 0.52 14.25
C ARG A 75 10.46 0.22 12.87
N PRO A 76 10.51 -1.04 12.38
CA PRO A 76 10.90 -1.32 11.00
C PRO A 76 10.02 -0.60 9.96
N VAL A 77 8.73 -0.45 10.23
CA VAL A 77 7.76 0.22 9.35
C VAL A 77 8.00 1.73 9.30
N TYR A 78 8.42 2.35 10.41
CA TYR A 78 8.80 3.77 10.45
C TYR A 78 10.14 4.00 9.76
N ASP A 79 11.15 3.23 10.13
CA ASP A 79 12.54 3.48 9.75
C ASP A 79 12.83 3.15 8.27
N ALA A 80 12.03 2.25 7.65
CA ALA A 80 12.24 1.80 6.28
C ALA A 80 12.35 2.96 5.27
N ASP A 81 13.43 2.97 4.48
CA ASP A 81 13.65 3.98 3.43
C ASP A 81 12.53 3.99 2.38
N VAL A 82 12.04 2.80 2.03
CA VAL A 82 10.86 2.62 1.20
C VAL A 82 9.97 1.55 1.83
N LEU A 83 8.74 1.93 2.17
CA LEU A 83 7.69 1.00 2.59
C LEU A 83 6.77 0.71 1.41
N VAL A 84 6.50 -0.55 1.14
CA VAL A 84 5.39 -1.00 0.29
C VAL A 84 4.28 -1.48 1.20
N LEU A 85 3.14 -0.80 1.16
CA LEU A 85 1.93 -1.16 1.89
C LEU A 85 0.86 -1.61 0.89
N ASP A 86 0.63 -2.91 0.81
CA ASP A 86 -0.28 -3.51 -0.15
C ASP A 86 -1.70 -3.62 0.41
N GLU A 87 -2.70 -3.46 -0.45
CA GLU A 87 -4.13 -3.59 -0.13
C GLU A 87 -4.63 -2.66 0.99
N LEU A 88 -4.19 -1.40 0.99
CA LEU A 88 -4.69 -0.40 1.93
C LEU A 88 -6.23 -0.29 1.87
N GLY A 89 -6.86 -0.27 3.05
CA GLY A 89 -8.31 -0.23 3.19
C GLY A 89 -9.00 -1.60 3.10
N ALA A 90 -8.24 -2.68 2.91
CA ALA A 90 -8.78 -4.04 3.04
C ALA A 90 -9.13 -4.36 4.50
N GLY A 91 -10.15 -5.21 4.72
CA GLY A 91 -10.62 -5.57 6.07
C GLY A 91 -11.68 -4.62 6.62
N LYS A 92 -11.88 -4.59 7.94
CA LYS A 92 -12.88 -3.71 8.58
C LYS A 92 -12.24 -2.36 8.92
N ALA A 93 -12.87 -1.27 8.48
CA ALA A 93 -12.43 0.10 8.78
C ALA A 93 -12.91 0.55 10.18
N THR A 94 -12.36 -0.03 11.24
CA THR A 94 -12.64 0.43 12.61
C THR A 94 -11.88 1.72 12.91
N GLU A 95 -12.33 2.47 13.92
CA GLU A 95 -11.65 3.70 14.38
C GLU A 95 -10.20 3.41 14.76
N TRP A 96 -9.97 2.34 15.54
CA TRP A 96 -8.62 1.90 15.90
C TRP A 96 -7.75 1.61 14.66
N VAL A 97 -8.27 0.91 13.64
CA VAL A 97 -7.51 0.66 12.40
C VAL A 97 -7.14 1.96 11.70
N ARG A 98 -8.08 2.91 11.61
CA ARG A 98 -7.87 4.22 10.99
C ARG A 98 -6.82 5.04 11.75
N ASP A 99 -6.85 5.02 13.08
CA ASP A 99 -5.88 5.72 13.92
C ASP A 99 -4.48 5.12 13.78
N THR A 100 -4.36 3.79 13.81
CA THR A 100 -3.07 3.10 13.60
C THR A 100 -2.46 3.45 12.25
N ILE A 101 -3.22 3.36 11.15
CA ILE A 101 -2.66 3.69 9.82
C ILE A 101 -2.37 5.18 9.66
N THR A 102 -3.18 6.04 10.28
CA THR A 102 -2.94 7.49 10.30
C THR A 102 -1.64 7.80 11.02
N HIS A 103 -1.37 7.15 12.16
CA HIS A 103 -0.12 7.31 12.88
C HIS A 103 1.08 6.87 12.02
N ILE A 104 1.01 5.69 11.40
CA ILE A 104 2.07 5.16 10.54
C ILE A 104 2.41 6.12 9.39
N LEU A 105 1.40 6.53 8.63
CA LEU A 105 1.62 7.37 7.45
C LEU A 105 2.04 8.80 7.84
N ASN A 106 1.56 9.34 8.97
CA ASN A 106 2.00 10.64 9.47
C ASN A 106 3.46 10.64 9.90
N THR A 107 3.91 9.61 10.63
CA THR A 107 5.32 9.48 11.02
C THR A 107 6.22 9.45 9.79
N ARG A 108 5.88 8.60 8.81
CA ARG A 108 6.65 8.49 7.56
C ARG A 108 6.62 9.77 6.74
N TYR A 109 5.49 10.47 6.69
CA TYR A 109 5.40 11.77 6.02
C TYR A 109 6.31 12.82 6.67
N ASN A 110 6.28 12.94 7.99
CA ASN A 110 7.09 13.91 8.72
C ASN A 110 8.59 13.65 8.56
N GLU A 111 8.97 12.38 8.49
CA GLU A 111 10.36 11.94 8.25
C GLU A 111 10.74 11.88 6.77
N GLN A 112 9.84 12.28 5.86
CA GLN A 112 10.05 12.26 4.41
C GLN A 112 10.48 10.88 3.88
N LYS A 113 9.86 9.82 4.42
CA LYS A 113 10.11 8.42 4.05
C LYS A 113 9.12 7.96 2.98
N ALA A 114 9.66 7.46 1.87
CA ALA A 114 8.86 7.09 0.70
C ALA A 114 7.93 5.91 0.98
N THR A 115 6.68 6.01 0.55
CA THR A 115 5.68 4.95 0.75
C THR A 115 4.98 4.62 -0.57
N ILE A 116 5.08 3.37 -1.00
CA ILE A 116 4.37 2.83 -2.16
C ILE A 116 3.14 2.09 -1.65
N ILE A 117 1.96 2.48 -2.10
CA ILE A 117 0.68 2.00 -1.60
C ILE A 117 -0.12 1.40 -2.75
N THR A 118 -0.84 0.31 -2.49
CA THR A 118 -1.90 -0.15 -3.40
C THR A 118 -3.25 -0.15 -2.67
N SER A 119 -4.33 0.10 -3.41
CA SER A 119 -5.70 0.01 -2.89
C SER A 119 -6.66 -0.41 -3.99
N ASN A 120 -7.62 -1.27 -3.63
CA ASN A 120 -8.73 -1.66 -4.51
C ASN A 120 -9.87 -0.62 -4.52
N TYR A 121 -9.84 0.34 -3.60
CA TYR A 121 -10.87 1.36 -3.44
C TYR A 121 -10.49 2.61 -4.22
N LEU A 122 -11.39 3.06 -5.09
CA LEU A 122 -11.22 4.27 -5.90
C LEU A 122 -11.66 5.52 -5.11
N ASP A 123 -11.32 6.70 -5.63
CA ASP A 123 -11.78 7.98 -5.07
C ASP A 123 -13.24 8.29 -5.42
N GLN A 124 -13.78 7.59 -6.41
CA GLN A 124 -15.16 7.71 -6.85
C GLN A 124 -15.79 6.34 -6.80
N ALA A 125 -16.96 6.25 -6.18
CA ALA A 125 -17.76 5.04 -6.17
C ALA A 125 -18.21 4.72 -7.60
N THR A 126 -17.94 3.50 -8.05
CA THR A 126 -18.37 3.02 -9.36
C THR A 126 -19.83 2.56 -9.35
N GLU A 127 -20.27 2.00 -8.22
CA GLU A 127 -21.64 1.62 -7.95
C GLU A 127 -22.16 2.23 -6.64
N ARG A 128 -23.49 2.23 -6.47
CA ARG A 128 -24.18 2.92 -5.36
C ARG A 128 -23.76 2.46 -3.96
N TYR A 129 -23.20 1.26 -3.83
CA TYR A 129 -22.79 0.65 -2.56
C TYR A 129 -21.29 0.44 -2.43
N ASP A 130 -20.50 0.91 -3.40
CA ASP A 130 -19.05 0.82 -3.31
C ASP A 130 -18.53 1.83 -2.30
N GLU A 131 -17.73 1.34 -1.36
CA GLU A 131 -16.94 2.21 -0.50
C GLU A 131 -15.81 2.84 -1.34
N THR A 132 -15.59 4.14 -1.16
CA THR A 132 -14.40 4.83 -1.68
C THR A 132 -13.21 4.60 -0.77
N LEU A 133 -12.00 4.92 -1.22
CA LEU A 133 -10.84 4.90 -0.34
C LEU A 133 -11.06 5.83 0.86
N GLU A 134 -11.66 7.00 0.64
CA GLU A 134 -11.98 7.96 1.69
C GLU A 134 -12.93 7.37 2.76
N ASP A 135 -13.93 6.59 2.37
CA ASP A 135 -14.82 5.91 3.33
C ASP A 135 -14.05 4.94 4.25
N ARG A 136 -13.00 4.31 3.71
CA ARG A 136 -12.18 3.34 4.44
C ARG A 136 -11.20 4.02 5.39
N ILE A 137 -10.45 5.00 4.91
CA ILE A 137 -9.32 5.59 5.66
C ILE A 137 -9.61 6.97 6.26
N GLY A 138 -10.73 7.59 5.89
CA GLY A 138 -11.14 8.92 6.30
C GLY A 138 -10.53 10.05 5.47
N VAL A 139 -11.25 11.18 5.41
CA VAL A 139 -10.90 12.40 4.67
C VAL A 139 -9.49 12.91 4.99
N ARG A 140 -9.11 12.91 6.27
CA ARG A 140 -7.81 13.44 6.72
C ARG A 140 -6.64 12.64 6.15
N LEU A 141 -6.72 11.32 6.26
CA LEU A 141 -5.67 10.46 5.76
C LEU A 141 -5.64 10.46 4.23
N ARG A 142 -6.81 10.50 3.60
CA ARG A 142 -6.89 10.63 2.14
C ARG A 142 -6.25 11.90 1.63
N SER A 143 -6.46 13.03 2.30
CA SER A 143 -5.80 14.31 2.01
C SER A 143 -4.27 14.17 2.10
N ARG A 144 -3.77 13.56 3.17
CA ARG A 144 -2.32 13.33 3.33
C ARG A 144 -1.74 12.44 2.23
N LEU A 145 -2.47 11.44 1.75
CA LEU A 145 -2.05 10.61 0.62
C LEU A 145 -1.88 11.41 -0.67
N TYR A 146 -2.67 12.47 -0.90
CA TYR A 146 -2.47 13.34 -2.07
C TYR A 146 -1.17 14.16 -1.97
N GLU A 147 -0.75 14.55 -0.77
CA GLU A 147 0.49 15.30 -0.56
C GLU A 147 1.72 14.39 -0.67
N MET A 148 1.65 13.18 -0.09
CA MET A 148 2.81 12.31 0.02
C MET A 148 3.00 11.36 -1.16
N CYS A 149 1.96 11.09 -1.97
CA CYS A 149 2.04 10.12 -3.06
C CYS A 149 1.60 10.70 -4.40
N LYS A 150 2.29 10.28 -5.46
CA LYS A 150 1.73 10.40 -6.81
C LYS A 150 0.70 9.30 -7.05
N THR A 151 -0.56 9.69 -7.22
CA THR A 151 -1.65 8.76 -7.55
C THR A 151 -1.54 8.27 -9.00
N ILE A 152 -1.68 6.96 -9.18
CA ILE A 152 -1.69 6.26 -10.45
C ILE A 152 -2.92 5.35 -10.44
N GLN A 153 -3.95 5.75 -11.19
CA GLN A 153 -5.11 4.89 -11.42
C GLN A 153 -4.79 3.88 -12.53
N ILE A 154 -5.09 2.62 -12.27
CA ILE A 154 -4.89 1.51 -13.19
C ILE A 154 -6.27 0.92 -13.48
N ALA A 155 -6.67 1.02 -14.74
CA ALA A 155 -7.87 0.38 -15.26
C ALA A 155 -7.46 -0.77 -16.20
N GLY A 156 -8.30 -1.80 -16.27
CA GLY A 156 -8.08 -2.96 -17.12
C GLY A 156 -8.91 -4.15 -16.69
N GLU A 157 -8.91 -5.18 -17.52
CA GLU A 157 -9.52 -6.47 -17.17
C GLU A 157 -8.73 -7.15 -16.04
N ASP A 158 -9.42 -8.01 -15.29
CA ASP A 158 -8.79 -8.85 -14.28
C ASP A 158 -7.85 -9.86 -14.95
N TYR A 159 -6.56 -9.52 -15.00
CA TYR A 159 -5.53 -10.37 -15.58
C TYR A 159 -5.45 -11.74 -14.88
N ARG A 160 -5.86 -11.86 -13.60
CA ARG A 160 -5.87 -13.15 -12.89
C ARG A 160 -6.96 -14.06 -13.46
N GLN A 161 -8.13 -13.52 -13.80
CA GLN A 161 -9.19 -14.29 -14.46
C GLN A 161 -8.82 -14.65 -15.90
N THR A 162 -8.26 -13.69 -16.66
CA THR A 162 -7.86 -13.91 -18.05
C THR A 162 -6.72 -14.94 -18.19
N TYR A 163 -5.83 -15.05 -17.20
CA TYR A 163 -4.80 -16.10 -17.19
C TYR A 163 -5.37 -17.49 -16.86
N LEU A 164 -6.31 -17.57 -15.91
CA LEU A 164 -6.94 -18.85 -15.53
C LEU A 164 -7.81 -19.41 -16.66
N SER A 165 -8.59 -18.56 -17.34
CA SER A 165 -9.39 -18.98 -18.49
C SER A 165 -8.52 -19.51 -19.63
N LYS A 166 -7.45 -18.80 -19.99
CA LYS A 166 -6.50 -19.26 -21.04
C LYS A 166 -5.84 -20.59 -20.71
N ARG A 167 -5.59 -20.90 -19.42
CA ARG A 167 -5.02 -22.18 -19.00
C ARG A 167 -6.00 -23.35 -19.15
N LEU A 168 -7.28 -23.13 -18.85
CA LEU A 168 -8.34 -24.15 -19.01
C LEU A 168 -8.57 -24.50 -20.49
N PHE A 169 -8.50 -23.52 -21.40
CA PHE A 169 -8.63 -23.75 -22.85
C PHE A 169 -7.42 -24.40 -23.52
N MET A 170 -6.24 -24.41 -22.87
CA MET A 170 -5.04 -25.08 -23.40
C MET A 170 -4.90 -26.54 -22.91
N GLN A 171 -5.81 -27.02 -22.07
CA GLN A 171 -5.86 -28.41 -21.58
C GLN A 171 -7.04 -29.21 -22.14
N SER A 172 -7.83 -28.62 -23.05
CA SER A 172 -8.92 -29.24 -23.81
C SER A 172 -8.52 -29.36 -25.27
#